data_AF-A0A969XN93-F1
#
_entry.id   AF-A0A969XN93-F1
#
_cell.length_a   1.000
_cell.length_b   1.000
_cell.length_c   1.000
_cell.angle_alpha   90.00
_cell.angle_beta   90.00
_cell.angle_gamma   90.00
#
_symmetry.space_group_name_H-M   'P 1'
#
loop_
_entity.id
_entity.type
_entity.pdbx_description
1 polymer ?
#
loop_
_entity_poly.entity_id
_entity_poly.type
_entity_poly.pdbx_seq_one_letter_code
_entity_poly.pdbx_strand_id
1 'polypeptide(L)'
;MDRVERRTPDFREESEAYTLFRRGMAFLEGGHPAQASMYLCRALRLEPGRVSIREALGRAEFALGRYERAEQVFRDVTDDVPDSHYAHYALARCLRVLGRGEEARGHLRLARALHPACDTYRAPLDGVD
;
A
#
# COMPACT_ATOMS: atom_id res chain seq x y z
N MET A 1 -10.79 -45.63 27.99
CA MET A 1 -10.67 -44.31 28.64
C MET A 1 -9.56 -43.57 27.91
N ASP A 2 -9.85 -43.06 26.72
CA ASP A 2 -8.89 -42.30 25.91
C ASP A 2 -9.13 -40.82 26.16
N ARG A 3 -8.11 -40.20 26.73
CA ARG A 3 -8.09 -38.80 27.11
C ARG A 3 -8.03 -37.99 25.82
N VAL A 4 -9.19 -37.52 25.36
CA VAL A 4 -9.27 -36.51 24.30
C VAL A 4 -8.60 -35.26 24.84
N GLU A 5 -7.31 -35.09 24.54
CA GLU A 5 -6.61 -33.82 24.69
C GLU A 5 -7.37 -32.80 23.84
N ARG A 6 -8.21 -32.02 24.53
CA ARG A 6 -8.80 -30.81 23.99
C ARG A 6 -7.65 -29.89 23.66
N ARG A 7 -7.21 -29.93 22.40
CA ARG A 7 -6.34 -28.91 21.82
C ARG A 7 -7.12 -27.61 21.91
N THR A 8 -6.85 -26.84 22.96
CA THR A 8 -7.26 -25.45 23.06
C THR A 8 -6.72 -24.77 21.80
N PRO A 9 -7.56 -24.21 20.92
CA PRO A 9 -7.05 -23.35 19.87
C PRO A 9 -6.37 -22.18 20.60
N ASP A 10 -5.06 -22.04 20.43
CA ASP A 10 -4.32 -20.90 20.93
C ASP A 10 -4.77 -19.68 20.13
N PHE A 11 -5.72 -18.93 20.69
CA PHE A 11 -6.27 -17.72 20.08
C PHE A 11 -5.25 -16.59 20.17
N ARG A 12 -4.19 -16.65 19.35
CA ARG A 12 -3.39 -15.53 18.81
C ARG A 12 -2.30 -16.04 17.86
N GLU A 13 -2.59 -17.00 17.00
CA GLU A 13 -1.77 -17.18 15.79
C GLU A 13 -2.00 -15.96 14.89
N GLU A 14 -1.13 -14.95 14.99
CA GLU A 14 -1.02 -13.92 13.97
C GLU A 14 -0.90 -14.63 12.61
N SER A 15 -1.85 -14.39 11.71
CA SER A 15 -1.81 -14.95 10.35
C SER A 15 -0.41 -14.74 9.76
N GLU A 16 0.16 -15.76 9.11
CA GLU A 16 1.48 -15.65 8.48
C GLU A 16 1.54 -14.41 7.56
N ALA A 17 0.42 -14.10 6.88
CA ALA A 17 0.27 -12.88 6.08
C ALA A 17 0.45 -11.60 6.90
N TYR A 18 -0.15 -11.52 8.09
CA TYR A 18 -0.01 -10.39 8.99
C TYR A 18 1.43 -10.25 9.53
N THR A 19 2.06 -11.37 9.91
CA THR A 19 3.48 -11.36 10.35
C THR A 19 4.41 -10.85 9.24
N LEU A 20 4.21 -11.33 8.01
CA LEU A 20 4.96 -10.88 6.84
C LEU A 20 4.69 -9.41 6.51
N PHE A 21 3.43 -8.98 6.60
CA PHE A 21 3.04 -7.58 6.41
C PHE A 21 3.74 -6.67 7.42
N ARG A 22 3.72 -7.02 8.72
CA ARG A 22 4.43 -6.23 9.75
C ARG A 22 5.93 -6.13 9.49
N ARG A 23 6.57 -7.23 9.08
CA ARG A 23 7.99 -7.19 8.69
C ARG A 23 8.23 -6.29 7.50
N GLY A 24 7.38 -6.39 6.46
CA GLY A 24 7.44 -5.52 5.29
C GLY A 24 7.32 -4.04 5.65
N MET A 25 6.39 -3.70 6.53
CA MET A 25 6.22 -2.35 7.06
C MET A 25 7.44 -1.87 7.85
N ALA A 26 8.01 -2.71 8.72
CA ALA A 26 9.23 -2.37 9.46
C ALA A 26 10.41 -2.08 8.52
N PHE A 27 10.56 -2.84 7.43
CA PHE A 27 11.58 -2.55 6.41
C PHE A 27 11.29 -1.25 5.64
N LEU A 28 10.02 -0.90 5.37
CA LEU A 28 9.69 0.41 4.78
C LEU A 28 10.09 1.56 5.69
N GLU A 29 9.76 1.46 6.99
CA GLU A 29 10.10 2.46 8.00
C GLU A 29 11.62 2.59 8.19
N GLY A 30 12.34 1.46 8.06
CA GLY A 30 13.80 1.42 8.10
C GLY A 30 14.50 1.88 6.81
N GLY A 31 13.77 2.34 5.78
CA GLY A 31 14.39 2.79 4.52
C GLY A 31 14.95 1.65 3.65
N HIS A 32 14.41 0.44 3.81
CA HIS A 32 14.83 -0.77 3.11
C HIS A 32 13.72 -1.31 2.18
N PRO A 33 13.36 -0.57 1.11
CA PRO A 33 12.18 -0.89 0.31
C PRO A 33 12.31 -2.20 -0.50
N ALA A 34 13.54 -2.66 -0.77
CA ALA A 34 13.76 -3.95 -1.44
C ALA A 34 13.33 -5.12 -0.57
N GLN A 35 13.77 -5.15 0.69
CA GLN A 35 13.35 -6.16 1.66
C GLN A 35 11.84 -6.05 1.93
N ALA A 36 11.32 -4.83 2.04
CA ALA A 36 9.88 -4.61 2.20
C ALA A 36 9.07 -5.26 1.08
N SER A 37 9.41 -4.97 -0.19
CA SER A 37 8.74 -5.54 -1.36
C SER A 37 8.73 -7.07 -1.33
N MET A 38 9.85 -7.71 -0.93
CA MET A 38 9.93 -9.17 -0.79
C MET A 38 8.92 -9.72 0.22
N TYR A 39 8.87 -9.16 1.44
CA TYR A 39 7.94 -9.62 2.48
C TYR A 39 6.48 -9.33 2.12
N LEU A 40 6.21 -8.16 1.55
CA LEU A 40 4.87 -7.73 1.14
C LEU A 40 4.34 -8.54 -0.03
N CYS A 41 5.18 -8.90 -1.01
CA CYS A 41 4.82 -9.84 -2.07
C CYS A 41 4.40 -11.21 -1.51
N ARG A 42 5.11 -11.71 -0.48
CA ARG A 42 4.74 -12.97 0.17
C ARG A 42 3.44 -12.85 0.95
N ALA A 43 3.25 -11.75 1.68
CA ALA A 43 2.01 -11.47 2.40
C ALA A 43 0.81 -11.39 1.45
N LEU A 44 0.98 -10.72 0.30
CA LEU A 44 -0.07 -10.56 -0.71
C LEU A 44 -0.46 -11.89 -1.36
N ARG A 45 0.49 -12.82 -1.56
CA ARG A 45 0.16 -14.16 -2.05
C ARG A 45 -0.72 -14.95 -1.09
N LEU A 46 -0.60 -14.71 0.21
CA LEU A 46 -1.43 -15.36 1.23
C LEU A 46 -2.80 -14.70 1.35
N GLU A 47 -2.86 -13.37 1.24
CA GLU A 47 -4.10 -12.60 1.29
C GLU A 47 -4.20 -11.60 0.12
N PRO A 48 -4.55 -12.06 -1.11
CA PRO A 48 -4.55 -11.22 -2.31
C PRO A 48 -5.58 -10.08 -2.27
N GLY A 49 -6.64 -10.24 -1.47
CA GLY A 49 -7.70 -9.25 -1.27
C GLY A 49 -7.35 -8.10 -0.31
N ARG A 50 -6.21 -8.13 0.36
CA ARG A 50 -5.88 -7.14 1.39
C ARG A 50 -5.31 -5.86 0.80
N VAL A 51 -6.14 -4.82 0.78
CA VAL A 51 -5.79 -3.47 0.34
C VAL A 51 -4.56 -2.92 1.06
N SER A 52 -4.47 -3.05 2.38
CA SER A 52 -3.33 -2.54 3.15
C SER A 52 -1.99 -3.15 2.73
N ILE A 53 -1.96 -4.42 2.31
CA ILE A 53 -0.76 -5.08 1.82
C ILE A 53 -0.40 -4.55 0.43
N ARG A 54 -1.40 -4.36 -0.45
CA ARG A 54 -1.19 -3.77 -1.78
C ARG A 54 -0.67 -2.34 -1.67
N GLU A 55 -1.25 -1.51 -0.82
CA GLU A 55 -0.78 -0.14 -0.59
C GLU A 55 0.65 -0.10 -0.07
N ALA A 56 1.01 -0.96 0.88
CA ALA A 56 2.38 -1.07 1.36
C ALA A 56 3.34 -1.54 0.24
N LEU A 57 2.92 -2.49 -0.60
CA LEU A 57 3.72 -2.94 -1.75
C LEU A 57 3.92 -1.81 -2.76
N GLY A 58 2.87 -1.05 -3.09
CA GLY A 58 2.94 0.11 -3.97
C GLY A 58 3.91 1.17 -3.44
N ARG A 59 3.91 1.41 -2.11
CA ARG A 59 4.89 2.29 -1.45
C ARG A 59 6.33 1.77 -1.61
N ALA A 60 6.54 0.47 -1.44
CA ALA A 60 7.83 -0.16 -1.61
C ALA A 60 8.34 -0.05 -3.06
N GLU A 61 7.48 -0.34 -4.04
CA GLU A 61 7.84 -0.23 -5.46
C GLU A 61 8.13 1.23 -5.86
N PHE A 62 7.36 2.20 -5.34
CA PHE A 62 7.65 3.62 -5.56
C PHE A 62 9.01 4.02 -4.98
N ALA A 63 9.32 3.60 -3.75
CA ALA A 63 10.61 3.87 -3.11
C ALA A 63 11.79 3.18 -3.81
N LEU A 64 11.54 2.10 -4.56
CA LEU A 64 12.52 1.43 -5.42
C LEU A 64 12.70 2.09 -6.80
N GLY A 65 11.94 3.16 -7.10
CA GLY A 65 11.94 3.81 -8.40
C GLY A 65 11.20 3.03 -9.49
N ARG A 66 10.42 2.01 -9.14
CA ARG A 66 9.63 1.18 -10.06
C ARG A 66 8.24 1.78 -10.22
N TYR A 67 8.19 2.99 -10.76
CA TYR A 67 7.00 3.83 -10.75
C TYR A 67 5.82 3.24 -11.53
N GLU A 68 6.07 2.54 -12.62
CA GLU A 68 5.03 1.88 -13.43
C GLU A 68 4.37 0.73 -12.65
N ARG A 69 5.15 -0.04 -11.87
CA ARG A 69 4.60 -1.09 -11.01
C ARG A 69 3.80 -0.49 -9.86
N ALA A 70 4.32 0.57 -9.25
CA ALA A 70 3.60 1.29 -8.19
C ALA A 70 2.29 1.88 -8.72
N GLU A 71 2.30 2.48 -9.92
CA GLU A 71 1.12 2.99 -10.60
C GLU A 71 0.06 1.89 -10.75
N GLN A 72 0.43 0.74 -11.31
CA GLN A 72 -0.51 -0.37 -11.51
C GLN A 72 -1.14 -0.82 -10.19
N VAL A 73 -0.32 -1.00 -9.14
CA VAL A 73 -0.81 -1.41 -7.82
C VAL A 73 -1.81 -0.41 -7.25
N PHE A 74 -1.51 0.90 -7.33
CA PHE A 74 -2.45 1.91 -6.82
C PHE A 74 -3.68 2.06 -7.69
N ARG A 75 -3.57 1.82 -9.01
CA ARG A 75 -4.71 1.82 -9.93
C ARG A 75 -5.68 0.69 -9.60
N ASP A 76 -5.16 -0.53 -9.41
CA ASP A 76 -5.94 -1.68 -8.96
C ASP A 76 -6.63 -1.41 -7.62
N VAL A 77 -5.94 -0.74 -6.69
CA VAL A 77 -6.55 -0.35 -5.40
C VAL A 77 -7.66 0.69 -5.59
N THR A 78 -7.49 1.68 -6.47
CA THR A 78 -8.55 2.68 -6.73
C THR A 78 -9.73 2.11 -7.50
N ASP A 79 -9.53 1.06 -8.28
CA ASP A 79 -10.61 0.36 -8.98
C ASP A 79 -11.43 -0.50 -8.00
N ASP A 80 -10.77 -1.17 -7.05
CA ASP A 80 -11.43 -1.98 -6.01
C ASP A 80 -12.01 -1.15 -4.87
N VAL A 81 -11.33 -0.06 -4.48
CA VAL A 81 -11.67 0.83 -3.36
C VAL A 81 -11.63 2.28 -3.83
N PRO A 82 -12.71 2.75 -4.50
CA PRO A 82 -12.76 4.09 -5.11
C PRO A 82 -12.74 5.25 -4.11
N ASP A 83 -12.96 4.99 -2.81
CA ASP A 83 -12.94 5.98 -1.75
C ASP A 83 -11.62 5.98 -0.94
N SER A 84 -10.61 5.20 -1.35
CA SER A 84 -9.28 5.27 -0.74
C SER A 84 -8.58 6.58 -1.13
N HIS A 85 -8.70 7.58 -0.25
CA HIS A 85 -8.02 8.86 -0.38
C HIS A 85 -6.49 8.69 -0.51
N TYR A 86 -5.91 7.71 0.20
CA TYR A 86 -4.49 7.43 0.16
C TYR A 86 -4.06 6.84 -1.19
N ALA A 87 -4.81 5.87 -1.72
CA ALA A 87 -4.49 5.25 -3.01
C ALA A 87 -4.55 6.28 -4.15
N HIS A 88 -5.54 7.18 -4.15
CA HIS A 88 -5.59 8.28 -5.11
C HIS A 88 -4.39 9.22 -5.00
N TYR A 89 -3.98 9.58 -3.79
CA TYR A 89 -2.78 10.40 -3.59
C TYR A 89 -1.51 9.69 -4.08
N ALA A 90 -1.36 8.41 -3.76
CA ALA A 90 -0.20 7.63 -4.14
C ALA A 90 -0.13 7.39 -5.67
N LEU A 91 -1.27 7.13 -6.31
CA LEU A 91 -1.40 7.06 -7.77
C LEU A 91 -1.02 8.39 -8.42
N ALA A 92 -1.50 9.52 -7.88
CA ALA A 92 -1.14 10.85 -8.36
C ALA A 92 0.38 11.10 -8.30
N ARG A 93 1.04 10.65 -7.24
CA ARG A 93 2.51 10.72 -7.13
C ARG A 93 3.21 9.87 -8.19
N CYS A 94 2.74 8.66 -8.45
CA CYS A 94 3.30 7.79 -9.49
C CYS A 94 3.16 8.42 -10.87
N LEU A 95 1.94 8.84 -11.22
CA LEU A 95 1.62 9.48 -12.51
C LEU A 95 2.44 10.73 -12.75
N ARG A 96 2.69 11.54 -11.71
CA ARG A 96 3.55 12.72 -11.84
C ARG A 96 4.98 12.34 -12.24
N VAL A 97 5.59 11.38 -11.54
CA VAL A 97 6.98 10.97 -11.83
C VAL A 97 7.09 10.36 -13.23
N LEU A 98 6.02 9.74 -13.72
CA LEU A 98 5.90 9.21 -15.08
C LEU A 98 5.54 10.28 -16.14
N GLY A 99 5.47 11.56 -15.77
CA GLY A 99 5.18 12.66 -16.70
C GLY A 99 3.70 12.85 -17.06
N ARG A 100 2.78 12.10 -16.43
CA ARG A 100 1.32 12.14 -16.66
C ARG A 100 0.64 13.15 -15.72
N GLY A 101 1.07 14.40 -15.79
CA GLY A 101 0.68 15.47 -14.85
C GLY A 101 -0.82 15.77 -14.80
N GLU A 102 -1.53 15.72 -15.93
CA GLU A 102 -2.97 15.99 -15.97
C GLU A 102 -3.79 14.91 -15.23
N GLU A 103 -3.47 13.63 -15.44
CA GLU A 103 -4.10 12.53 -14.69
C GLU A 103 -3.75 12.59 -13.20
N ALA A 104 -2.49 12.92 -12.87
CA ALA A 104 -2.07 13.11 -11.49
C ALA A 104 -2.91 14.18 -10.76
N ARG A 105 -3.18 15.32 -11.42
CA ARG A 105 -4.02 16.39 -10.87
C ARG A 105 -5.47 15.94 -10.66
N GLY A 106 -5.99 15.04 -11.50
CA GLY A 106 -7.31 14.43 -11.31
C GLY A 106 -7.37 13.62 -10.02
N HIS A 107 -6.43 12.69 -9.83
CA HIS A 107 -6.39 11.85 -8.63
C HIS A 107 -6.06 12.63 -7.35
N LEU A 108 -5.22 13.66 -7.41
CA LEU A 108 -4.98 14.54 -6.25
C LEU A 108 -6.25 15.28 -5.83
N ARG A 109 -7.04 15.76 -6.79
CA ARG A 109 -8.34 16.40 -6.51
C ARG A 109 -9.30 15.43 -5.81
N LEU A 110 -9.34 14.17 -6.24
CA LEU A 110 -10.13 13.12 -5.58
C LEU A 110 -9.65 12.86 -4.15
N ALA A 111 -8.35 12.67 -3.94
CA ALA A 111 -7.78 12.46 -2.61
C ALA A 111 -8.15 13.61 -1.64
N ARG A 112 -8.06 14.86 -2.11
CA ARG A 112 -8.44 16.05 -1.34
C ARG A 112 -9.95 16.13 -1.08
N ALA A 113 -10.79 15.73 -2.03
CA ALA A 113 -12.24 15.70 -1.84
C ALA A 113 -12.66 14.63 -0.82
N LEU A 114 -12.02 13.46 -0.85
CA LEU A 114 -12.28 12.35 0.07
C LEU A 114 -11.77 12.63 1.49
N HIS A 115 -10.64 13.34 1.63
CA HIS A 115 -10.09 13.71 2.94
C HIS A 115 -9.57 15.15 2.97
N PRO A 116 -10.45 16.17 3.06
CA PRO A 116 -10.07 17.58 2.97
C PRO A 116 -9.24 18.08 4.15
N ALA A 117 -9.34 17.44 5.31
CA ALA A 117 -8.56 17.77 6.51
C ALA A 117 -7.09 17.30 6.45
N CYS A 118 -6.69 16.51 5.44
CA CYS A 118 -5.33 16.03 5.33
C CYS A 118 -4.46 17.07 4.62
N ASP A 119 -3.57 17.73 5.35
CA ASP A 119 -2.70 18.78 4.80
C ASP A 119 -1.79 18.26 3.68
N THR A 120 -1.40 16.99 3.71
CA THR A 120 -0.62 16.31 2.67
C THR A 120 -1.26 16.44 1.28
N TYR A 121 -2.60 16.48 1.19
CA TYR A 121 -3.32 16.54 -0.10
C TYR A 121 -3.60 17.98 -0.55
N ARG A 122 -3.28 18.97 0.29
CA ARG A 122 -3.40 20.39 -0.02
C ARG A 122 -2.18 20.91 -0.76
N ALA A 123 -1.02 20.28 -0.56
CA ALA A 123 0.19 20.62 -1.27
C ALA A 123 0.02 20.36 -2.77
N PRO A 124 0.40 21.32 -3.64
CA PRO A 124 0.58 21.03 -5.05
C PRO A 124 1.57 19.88 -5.20
N LEU A 125 1.30 18.98 -6.15
CA LEU A 125 2.34 18.03 -6.57
C LEU A 125 3.42 18.73 -7.42
N ASP A 126 3.20 20.00 -7.79
CA ASP A 126 4.15 20.90 -8.42
C ASP A 126 5.17 21.40 -7.38
N GLY A 127 6.38 20.84 -7.41
CA GLY A 127 7.55 21.40 -6.75
C GLY A 127 8.52 20.40 -6.12
N VAL A 128 9.46 19.90 -6.92
CA VAL A 128 10.91 20.01 -6.68
C VAL A 128 11.55 20.07 -8.07
N ASP A 129 12.10 21.24 -8.41
CA ASP A 129 13.21 21.42 -9.35
C ASP A 129 14.42 20.64 -8.83
#